data_AF-A0A7X1YD30-F1
#
_entry.id   AF-A0A7X1YD30-F1
#
_cell.length_a   1.000
_cell.length_b   1.000
_cell.length_c   1.000
_cell.angle_alpha   90.00
_cell.angle_beta   90.00
_cell.angle_gamma   90.00
#
_symmetry.space_group_name_H-M   'P 1'
#
loop_
_entity.id
_entity.type
_entity.pdbx_description
1 polymer ?
#
loop_
_entity_poly.entity_id
_entity_poly.type
_entity_poly.pdbx_seq_one_letter_code
_entity_poly.pdbx_strand_id
1 'polypeptide(L)'
;PQRRSRAWNDAKVSAHHGIIPTAAAKNLERLSGKHRAVYTLIRARYLAQFLPNHEYDRTQVDFDCAGQHLRAVGKQIVEPGWKRALPEALAPAKGREAPAPQPLPALREGLDCAVANVNLKDLWTQPPKPFTEGDLIKAMKNVAKLVQDPRLKQKLKDTTGIGTEATRAGIIQGLLDRGYLIKNGKALAATPPAFSLIDAVPRAIADPGTTAIWEQALDMVQSGEMPLEIFVAKQAAWMSKHIERCSGMSMTISGPASPAGVTPPWKKKRKSPPSKAKPKRVTKAKSA
;
A
#
# COMPACT_ATOMS: atom_id res chain seq x y z
N PRO A 1 -20.93 20.81 11.51
CA PRO A 1 -19.94 20.18 12.41
C PRO A 1 -18.91 21.24 12.82
N GLN A 2 -18.67 21.43 14.12
CA GLN A 2 -17.77 22.48 14.63
C GLN A 2 -16.27 22.14 14.46
N ARG A 3 -15.95 20.88 14.14
CA ARG A 3 -14.57 20.40 13.96
C ARG A 3 -14.26 20.11 12.49
N ARG A 4 -13.20 20.75 11.98
CA ARG A 4 -12.57 20.47 10.68
C ARG A 4 -11.20 19.83 10.95
N SER A 5 -11.01 18.58 10.56
CA SER A 5 -9.72 17.90 10.73
C SER A 5 -8.67 18.42 9.73
N ARG A 6 -7.43 17.96 9.87
CA ARG A 6 -6.35 18.22 8.91
C ARG A 6 -6.62 17.69 7.49
N ALA A 7 -7.67 16.88 7.29
CA ALA A 7 -7.99 16.29 5.99
C ALA A 7 -8.51 17.33 4.97
N TRP A 8 -9.05 18.46 5.43
CA TRP A 8 -9.55 19.52 4.56
C TRP A 8 -8.45 20.55 4.25
N ASN A 9 -7.55 20.18 3.34
CA ASN A 9 -6.41 21.00 2.96
C ASN A 9 -6.20 20.93 1.44
N ASP A 10 -6.56 22.01 0.74
CA ASP A 10 -6.50 22.09 -0.73
C ASP A 10 -5.07 22.00 -1.26
N ALA A 11 -4.07 22.47 -0.49
CA ALA A 11 -2.66 22.34 -0.85
C ALA A 11 -2.15 20.89 -0.82
N LYS A 12 -2.94 19.95 -0.27
CA LYS A 12 -2.62 18.51 -0.26
C LYS A 12 -3.50 17.70 -1.21
N VAL A 13 -4.31 18.35 -2.03
CA VAL A 13 -5.10 17.71 -3.08
C VAL A 13 -4.24 17.64 -4.35
N SER A 14 -4.20 16.48 -4.99
CA SER A 14 -3.51 16.27 -6.27
C SER A 14 -4.53 16.13 -7.40
N ALA A 15 -4.35 15.21 -8.35
CA ALA A 15 -5.36 14.91 -9.36
C ALA A 15 -6.71 14.46 -8.76
N HIS A 16 -6.68 13.87 -7.56
CA HIS A 16 -7.86 13.38 -6.86
C HIS A 16 -7.81 13.74 -5.36
N HIS A 17 -9.00 13.79 -4.74
CA HIS A 17 -9.15 13.92 -3.29
C HIS A 17 -9.38 12.55 -2.62
N GLY A 18 -9.42 12.50 -1.28
CA GLY A 18 -9.73 11.28 -0.55
C GLY A 18 -11.10 10.70 -0.91
N ILE A 19 -11.25 9.37 -0.90
CA ILE A 19 -12.52 8.71 -1.22
C ILE A 19 -13.52 8.96 -0.09
N ILE A 20 -14.66 9.58 -0.44
CA ILE A 20 -15.72 9.95 0.50
C ILE A 20 -17.09 9.45 0.04
N PRO A 21 -18.06 9.27 0.95
CA PRO A 21 -19.45 9.06 0.56
C PRO A 21 -19.98 10.24 -0.26
N THR A 22 -20.76 9.97 -1.29
CA THR A 22 -21.43 11.00 -2.11
C THR A 22 -22.85 11.25 -1.61
N ALA A 23 -23.37 12.47 -1.81
CA ALA A 23 -24.77 12.82 -1.48
C ALA A 23 -25.82 11.99 -2.25
N ALA A 24 -25.43 11.36 -3.36
CA ALA A 24 -26.30 10.46 -4.13
C ALA A 24 -26.56 9.10 -3.47
N ALA A 25 -25.89 8.80 -2.34
CA ALA A 25 -26.05 7.52 -1.65
C ALA A 25 -27.44 7.41 -1.01
N LYS A 26 -28.38 6.82 -1.76
CA LYS A 26 -29.72 6.43 -1.32
C LYS A 26 -29.82 4.90 -1.27
N ASN A 27 -30.72 4.38 -0.45
CA ASN A 27 -31.03 2.95 -0.38
C ASN A 27 -29.83 2.05 -0.06
N LEU A 28 -29.09 2.37 1.02
CA LEU A 28 -27.91 1.61 1.46
C LEU A 28 -28.20 0.12 1.70
N GLU A 29 -29.44 -0.23 1.99
CA GLU A 29 -29.90 -1.62 2.14
C GLU A 29 -29.76 -2.46 0.86
N ARG A 30 -29.68 -1.82 -0.31
CA ARG A 30 -29.41 -2.52 -1.59
C ARG A 30 -27.96 -2.99 -1.70
N LEU A 31 -27.05 -2.44 -0.91
CA LEU A 31 -25.68 -2.92 -0.85
C LEU A 31 -25.65 -4.16 0.05
N SER A 32 -25.16 -5.27 -0.49
CA SER A 32 -24.98 -6.52 0.24
C SER A 32 -23.52 -7.00 0.19
N GLY A 33 -23.16 -7.85 1.15
CA GLY A 33 -21.84 -8.47 1.23
C GLY A 33 -20.67 -7.48 1.17
N LYS A 34 -19.73 -7.72 0.25
CA LYS A 34 -18.49 -6.93 0.12
C LYS A 34 -18.74 -5.45 -0.20
N HIS A 35 -19.76 -5.14 -1.01
CA HIS A 35 -20.08 -3.76 -1.37
C HIS A 35 -20.51 -2.95 -0.14
N ARG A 36 -21.39 -3.54 0.71
CA ARG A 36 -21.81 -2.92 1.98
C ARG A 36 -20.64 -2.75 2.93
N ALA A 37 -19.77 -3.75 3.03
CA ALA A 37 -18.59 -3.70 3.89
C ALA A 37 -17.63 -2.57 3.48
N VAL A 38 -17.30 -2.46 2.18
CA VAL A 38 -16.43 -1.39 1.66
C VAL A 38 -17.05 -0.01 1.87
N TYR A 39 -18.34 0.16 1.54
CA TYR A 39 -19.04 1.43 1.77
C TYR A 39 -19.07 1.82 3.25
N THR A 40 -19.31 0.85 4.14
CA THR A 40 -19.32 1.06 5.59
C THR A 40 -17.96 1.54 6.10
N LEU A 41 -16.87 0.97 5.60
CA LEU A 41 -15.50 1.42 5.90
C LEU A 41 -15.24 2.86 5.44
N ILE A 42 -15.64 3.21 4.21
CA ILE A 42 -15.48 4.57 3.66
C ILE A 42 -16.27 5.58 4.50
N ARG A 43 -17.53 5.28 4.81
CA ARG A 43 -18.40 6.12 5.64
C ARG A 43 -17.83 6.31 7.05
N ALA A 44 -17.40 5.23 7.70
CA ALA A 44 -16.77 5.27 9.02
C ALA A 44 -15.55 6.20 9.05
N ARG A 45 -14.65 6.09 8.05
CA ARG A 45 -13.46 6.94 7.94
C ARG A 45 -13.77 8.40 7.68
N TYR A 46 -14.82 8.69 6.92
CA TYR A 46 -15.29 10.06 6.70
C TYR A 46 -15.88 10.66 7.98
N LEU A 47 -16.76 9.93 8.68
CA LEU A 47 -17.36 10.38 9.94
C LEU A 47 -16.32 10.62 11.04
N ALA A 48 -15.30 9.77 11.12
CA ALA A 48 -14.18 9.90 12.04
C ALA A 48 -13.49 11.28 11.97
N GLN A 49 -13.55 11.96 10.82
CA GLN A 49 -12.93 13.27 10.63
C GLN A 49 -13.65 14.40 11.39
N PHE A 50 -14.87 14.18 11.88
CA PHE A 50 -15.67 15.16 12.61
C PHE A 50 -15.77 14.87 14.11
N LEU A 51 -15.16 13.78 14.57
CA LEU A 51 -15.14 13.37 15.98
C LEU A 51 -13.90 13.92 16.71
N PRO A 52 -13.89 13.97 18.06
CA PRO A 52 -12.73 14.33 18.87
C PRO A 52 -11.50 13.45 18.65
N ASN A 53 -10.35 13.88 19.17
CA ASN A 53 -9.14 13.05 19.17
C ASN A 53 -9.36 11.85 20.09
N HIS A 54 -8.65 10.75 19.80
CA HIS A 54 -8.58 9.66 20.75
C HIS A 54 -7.52 10.01 21.79
N GLU A 55 -7.94 10.26 23.02
CA GLU A 55 -7.09 10.70 24.13
C GLU A 55 -7.00 9.60 25.19
N TYR A 56 -5.82 9.47 25.77
CA TYR A 56 -5.52 8.44 26.75
C TYR A 56 -4.36 8.89 27.64
N ASP A 57 -4.44 8.52 28.90
CA ASP A 57 -3.33 8.65 29.84
C ASP A 57 -2.39 7.47 29.65
N ARG A 58 -1.09 7.76 29.58
CA ARG A 58 -0.03 6.75 29.51
C ARG A 58 0.81 6.87 30.77
N THR A 59 0.68 5.88 31.66
CA THR A 59 1.50 5.77 32.87
C THR A 59 2.69 4.87 32.56
N GLN A 60 3.90 5.33 32.86
CA GLN A 60 5.11 4.52 32.77
C GLN A 60 5.74 4.50 34.15
N VAL A 61 6.06 3.30 34.65
CA VAL A 61 6.71 3.12 35.93
C VAL A 61 7.94 2.26 35.74
N ASP A 62 9.05 2.78 36.23
CA ASP A 62 10.34 2.11 36.25
C ASP A 62 10.56 1.59 37.68
N PHE A 63 10.86 0.31 37.80
CA PHE A 63 11.11 -0.38 39.06
C PHE A 63 12.56 -0.84 39.10
N ASP A 64 13.16 -0.77 40.28
CA ASP A 64 14.35 -1.54 40.60
C ASP A 64 13.93 -2.79 41.38
N CYS A 65 14.42 -3.95 40.95
CA CYS A 65 14.26 -5.19 41.68
C CYS A 65 15.61 -5.89 41.74
N ALA A 66 16.28 -5.80 42.90
CA ALA A 66 17.62 -6.36 43.10
C ALA A 66 18.63 -5.88 42.03
N GLY A 67 18.59 -4.58 41.67
CA GLY A 67 19.47 -3.98 40.67
C GLY A 67 19.06 -4.25 39.21
N GLN A 68 17.96 -4.97 38.98
CA GLN A 68 17.38 -5.16 37.64
C GLN A 68 16.33 -4.08 37.36
N HIS A 69 16.50 -3.37 36.24
CA HIS A 69 15.54 -2.36 35.81
C HIS A 69 14.36 -3.00 35.07
N LEU A 70 13.17 -2.87 35.65
CA LEU A 70 11.91 -3.37 35.10
C LEU A 70 11.01 -2.18 34.74
N ARG A 71 10.24 -2.30 33.65
CA ARG A 71 9.33 -1.25 33.19
C ARG A 71 7.92 -1.77 33.00
N ALA A 72 6.96 -1.12 33.65
CA ALA A 72 5.54 -1.29 33.38
C ALA A 72 4.98 -0.09 32.63
N VAL A 73 4.08 -0.34 31.67
CA VAL A 73 3.37 0.73 30.93
C VAL A 73 1.88 0.46 31.00
N GLY A 74 1.17 1.38 31.64
CA GLY A 74 -0.29 1.43 31.69
C GLY A 74 -0.85 2.39 30.65
N LYS A 75 -2.08 2.11 30.22
CA LYS A 75 -2.81 3.05 29.36
C LYS A 75 -4.30 3.03 29.69
N GLN A 76 -4.84 4.22 29.96
CA GLN A 76 -6.24 4.44 30.28
C GLN A 76 -6.87 5.36 29.24
N ILE A 77 -7.95 4.92 28.60
CA ILE A 77 -8.65 5.74 27.60
C ILE A 77 -9.46 6.80 28.34
N VAL A 78 -9.20 8.07 28.05
CA VAL A 78 -9.95 9.22 28.58
C VAL A 78 -11.08 9.59 27.62
N GLU A 79 -10.77 9.66 26.32
CA GLU A 79 -11.74 9.95 25.26
C GLU A 79 -11.51 8.98 24.07
N PRO A 80 -12.45 8.07 23.77
CA PRO A 80 -12.35 7.18 22.61
C PRO A 80 -12.18 7.93 21.27
N GLY A 81 -12.80 9.10 21.13
CA GLY A 81 -12.70 10.02 20.02
C GLY A 81 -13.19 9.43 18.70
N TRP A 82 -12.44 9.71 17.64
CA TRP A 82 -12.70 9.21 16.29
C TRP A 82 -12.81 7.68 16.18
N LYS A 83 -12.31 6.91 17.16
CA LYS A 83 -12.48 5.45 17.18
C LYS A 83 -13.94 5.02 17.32
N ARG A 84 -14.83 5.87 17.87
CA ARG A 84 -16.28 5.60 17.95
C ARG A 84 -16.92 5.36 16.58
N ALA A 85 -16.39 5.97 15.52
CA ALA A 85 -16.92 5.81 14.17
C ALA A 85 -16.44 4.54 13.46
N LEU A 86 -15.41 3.85 13.97
CA LEU A 86 -14.89 2.64 13.33
C LEU A 86 -15.67 1.40 13.77
N PRO A 87 -16.16 0.59 12.81
CA PRO A 87 -16.65 -0.74 13.11
C PRO A 87 -15.62 -1.57 13.87
N GLU A 88 -16.07 -2.31 14.88
CA GLU A 88 -15.22 -3.18 15.69
C GLU A 88 -14.50 -4.24 14.84
N ALA A 89 -15.15 -4.73 13.79
CA ALA A 89 -14.57 -5.62 12.77
C ALA A 89 -13.40 -4.99 11.96
N LEU A 90 -13.22 -3.67 12.03
CA LEU A 90 -12.11 -2.94 11.41
C LEU A 90 -11.04 -2.51 12.43
N ALA A 91 -11.27 -2.73 13.73
CA ALA A 91 -10.18 -2.72 14.67
C ALA A 91 -9.24 -3.86 14.26
N PRO A 92 -7.93 -3.60 14.09
CA PRO A 92 -6.99 -4.66 13.77
C PRO A 92 -7.19 -5.77 14.80
N ALA A 93 -7.48 -6.99 14.34
CA ALA A 93 -7.52 -8.15 15.21
C ALA A 93 -6.24 -8.10 16.04
N LYS A 94 -6.37 -7.93 17.35
CA LYS A 94 -5.22 -7.88 18.26
C LYS A 94 -4.45 -9.16 17.97
N GLY A 95 -3.32 -9.04 17.28
CA GLY A 95 -2.42 -10.18 17.11
C GLY A 95 -2.10 -10.73 18.50
N ARG A 96 -1.90 -12.04 18.61
CA ARG A 96 -1.19 -12.62 19.76
C ARG A 96 0.10 -11.82 19.92
N GLU A 97 0.16 -10.95 20.94
CA GLU A 97 1.36 -10.55 21.70
C GLU A 97 1.22 -9.24 22.49
N ALA A 98 0.21 -8.39 22.24
CA ALA A 98 -0.03 -7.24 23.12
C ALA A 98 -1.28 -7.48 23.99
N PRO A 99 -1.12 -7.67 25.32
CA PRO A 99 -2.24 -7.57 26.24
C PRO A 99 -3.03 -6.28 25.97
N ALA A 100 -4.34 -6.30 26.20
CA ALA A 100 -5.10 -5.06 26.21
C ALA A 100 -4.39 -4.09 27.19
N PRO A 101 -4.13 -2.83 26.80
CA PRO A 101 -3.54 -1.89 27.72
C PRO A 101 -4.42 -1.82 28.97
N GLN A 102 -3.86 -2.22 30.11
CA GLN A 102 -4.52 -2.15 31.40
C GLN A 102 -4.08 -0.85 32.08
N PRO A 103 -4.98 -0.19 32.82
CA PRO A 103 -4.56 0.87 33.72
C PRO A 103 -3.60 0.29 34.75
N LEU A 104 -2.56 1.05 35.11
CA LEU A 104 -1.76 0.72 36.27
C LEU A 104 -2.48 1.23 37.53
N PRO A 105 -2.29 0.59 38.69
CA PRO A 105 -2.75 1.14 39.95
C PRO A 105 -2.09 2.50 40.22
N ALA A 106 -2.64 3.27 41.14
CA ALA A 106 -1.99 4.47 41.64
C ALA A 106 -0.66 4.09 42.31
N LEU A 107 0.43 4.69 41.84
CA LEU A 107 1.79 4.44 42.32
C LEU A 107 2.44 5.79 42.62
N ARG A 108 3.41 5.81 43.54
CA ARG A 108 4.21 6.99 43.90
C ARG A 108 5.68 6.61 43.97
N GLU A 109 6.56 7.59 43.79
CA GLU A 109 7.99 7.38 43.95
C GLU A 109 8.32 6.92 45.39
N GLY A 110 9.29 6.01 45.51
CA GLY A 110 9.68 5.40 46.77
C GLY A 110 8.67 4.38 47.34
N LEU A 111 7.65 4.00 46.58
CA LEU A 111 6.74 2.91 46.98
C LEU A 111 7.42 1.55 46.78
N ASP A 112 7.51 0.78 47.86
CA ASP A 112 7.93 -0.61 47.79
C ASP A 112 6.79 -1.53 47.34
N CYS A 113 7.06 -2.35 46.34
CA CYS A 113 6.11 -3.34 45.82
C CYS A 113 6.62 -4.75 46.12
N ALA A 114 5.77 -5.59 46.73
CA ALA A 114 6.11 -6.99 46.96
C ALA A 114 6.15 -7.77 45.64
N VAL A 115 7.23 -8.52 45.40
CA VAL A 115 7.36 -9.40 44.24
C VAL A 115 6.59 -10.69 44.50
N ALA A 116 5.45 -10.87 43.83
CA ALA A 116 4.61 -12.05 44.00
C ALA A 116 5.14 -13.27 43.22
N ASN A 117 5.72 -13.06 42.04
CA ASN A 117 6.26 -14.13 41.20
C ASN A 117 7.33 -13.58 40.25
N VAL A 118 8.31 -14.40 39.90
CA VAL A 118 9.34 -14.13 38.89
C VAL A 118 9.25 -15.22 37.83
N ASN A 119 9.10 -14.82 36.56
CA ASN A 119 9.01 -15.75 35.45
C ASN A 119 10.06 -15.41 34.39
N LEU A 120 11.00 -16.33 34.18
CA LEU A 120 11.95 -16.27 33.08
C LEU A 120 11.29 -16.84 31.81
N LYS A 121 11.08 -15.98 30.81
CA LYS A 121 10.50 -16.40 29.53
C LYS A 121 11.61 -16.78 28.55
N ASP A 122 11.74 -18.07 28.30
CA ASP A 122 12.58 -18.56 27.21
C ASP A 122 11.87 -18.31 25.88
N LEU A 123 12.40 -17.35 25.11
CA LEU A 123 11.83 -16.93 23.82
C LEU A 123 12.80 -17.21 22.68
N TRP A 124 12.23 -17.55 21.53
CA TRP A 124 12.97 -17.80 20.29
C TRP A 124 12.56 -16.78 19.23
N THR A 125 13.53 -16.27 18.48
CA THR A 125 13.26 -15.41 17.32
C THR A 125 12.45 -16.19 16.29
N GLN A 126 11.41 -15.55 15.76
CA GLN A 126 10.59 -16.12 14.70
C GLN A 126 11.05 -15.60 13.34
N PRO A 127 11.00 -16.41 12.27
CA PRO A 127 11.24 -15.91 10.93
C PRO A 127 10.19 -14.85 10.55
N PRO A 128 10.49 -13.96 9.58
CA PRO A 128 9.54 -12.97 9.11
C PRO A 128 8.24 -13.62 8.62
N LYS A 129 7.10 -13.00 8.96
CA LYS A 129 5.80 -13.47 8.48
C LYS A 129 5.75 -13.35 6.94
N PRO A 130 5.21 -14.36 6.23
CA PRO A 130 4.95 -14.23 4.81
C PRO A 130 4.06 -13.03 4.50
N PHE A 131 4.24 -12.42 3.34
CA PHE A 131 3.37 -11.33 2.89
C PHE A 131 1.95 -11.82 2.69
N THR A 132 0.95 -11.05 3.15
CA THR A 132 -0.40 -11.11 2.58
C THR A 132 -0.51 -10.16 1.37
N GLU A 133 -1.61 -10.21 0.61
CA GLU A 133 -1.84 -9.21 -0.46
C GLU A 133 -1.78 -7.77 0.06
N GLY A 134 -2.37 -7.51 1.23
CA GLY A 134 -2.34 -6.18 1.85
C GLY A 134 -0.92 -5.76 2.26
N ASP A 135 -0.14 -6.69 2.79
CA ASP A 135 1.26 -6.43 3.14
C ASP A 135 2.12 -6.19 1.91
N LEU A 136 1.88 -6.92 0.81
CA LEU A 136 2.58 -6.74 -0.45
C LEU A 136 2.24 -5.39 -1.10
N ILE A 137 0.96 -4.97 -1.12
CA ILE A 137 0.58 -3.61 -1.57
C ILE A 137 1.27 -2.55 -0.72
N LYS A 138 1.34 -2.76 0.60
CA LYS A 138 2.05 -1.85 1.52
C LYS A 138 3.56 -1.85 1.24
N ALA A 139 4.16 -2.99 0.91
CA ALA A 139 5.56 -3.08 0.53
C ALA A 139 5.83 -2.36 -0.80
N MET A 140 4.98 -2.53 -1.81
CA MET A 140 5.08 -1.83 -3.10
C MET A 140 5.02 -0.30 -2.90
N LYS A 141 4.13 0.19 -2.02
CA LYS A 141 4.07 1.62 -1.66
C LYS A 141 5.34 2.11 -0.95
N ASN A 142 5.96 1.27 -0.14
CA ASN A 142 7.12 1.63 0.69
C ASN A 142 8.44 1.04 0.15
N VAL A 143 8.48 0.71 -1.15
CA VAL A 143 9.60 0.01 -1.77
C VAL A 143 10.92 0.78 -1.68
N ALA A 144 10.84 2.10 -1.51
CA ALA A 144 11.96 2.98 -1.20
C ALA A 144 12.83 2.51 -0.01
N LYS A 145 12.28 1.72 0.92
CA LYS A 145 13.04 1.13 2.03
C LYS A 145 14.09 0.10 1.57
N LEU A 146 13.92 -0.48 0.39
CA LEU A 146 14.80 -1.49 -0.19
C LEU A 146 15.91 -0.86 -1.05
N VAL A 147 15.85 0.44 -1.31
CA VAL A 147 16.82 1.16 -2.14
C VAL A 147 17.82 1.88 -1.23
N GLN A 148 19.11 1.67 -1.52
CA GLN A 148 20.21 2.25 -0.73
C GLN A 148 20.55 3.67 -1.17
N ASP A 149 20.52 3.96 -2.47
CA ASP A 149 20.81 5.29 -3.00
C ASP A 149 19.79 6.32 -2.45
N PRO A 150 20.25 7.36 -1.73
CA PRO A 150 19.35 8.36 -1.13
C PRO A 150 18.49 9.13 -2.13
N ARG A 151 19.02 9.42 -3.33
CA ARG A 151 18.31 10.16 -4.39
C ARG A 151 17.21 9.31 -4.98
N LEU A 152 17.50 8.06 -5.34
CA LEU A 152 16.51 7.12 -5.87
C LEU A 152 15.43 6.80 -4.82
N LYS A 153 15.84 6.64 -3.56
CA LYS A 153 14.94 6.46 -2.43
C LYS A 153 13.98 7.64 -2.25
N GLN A 154 14.47 8.87 -2.39
CA GLN A 154 13.62 10.05 -2.30
C GLN A 154 12.61 10.08 -3.45
N LYS A 155 13.06 9.86 -4.69
CA LYS A 155 12.19 9.84 -5.86
C LYS A 155 11.07 8.81 -5.73
N LEU A 156 11.36 7.61 -5.23
CA LEU A 156 10.35 6.58 -4.94
C LEU A 156 9.35 6.99 -3.85
N LYS A 157 9.75 7.81 -2.87
CA LYS A 157 8.79 8.33 -1.88
C LYS A 157 7.85 9.34 -2.53
N ASP A 158 8.37 10.19 -3.39
CA ASP A 158 7.62 11.24 -4.07
C ASP A 158 6.57 10.63 -5.03
N THR A 159 6.93 9.56 -5.74
CA THR A 159 5.99 8.80 -6.61
C THR A 159 5.14 7.77 -5.86
N THR A 160 5.24 7.71 -4.53
CA THR A 160 4.48 6.79 -3.67
C THR A 160 4.78 5.29 -3.94
N GLY A 161 6.01 4.97 -4.34
CA GLY A 161 6.53 3.60 -4.50
C GLY A 161 6.45 3.07 -5.94
N ILE A 162 6.36 1.74 -6.09
CA ILE A 162 6.23 1.09 -7.41
C ILE A 162 4.75 0.81 -7.74
N GLY A 163 4.36 1.19 -8.96
CA GLY A 163 2.99 1.14 -9.44
C GLY A 163 2.08 2.16 -8.76
N THR A 164 1.04 2.60 -9.46
CA THR A 164 0.02 3.50 -8.92
C THR A 164 -1.01 2.75 -8.08
N GLU A 165 -1.74 3.46 -7.21
CA GLU A 165 -2.78 2.86 -6.35
C GLU A 165 -3.78 1.99 -7.14
N ALA A 166 -4.16 2.43 -8.34
CA ALA A 166 -5.10 1.74 -9.21
C ALA A 166 -4.55 0.45 -9.87
N THR A 167 -3.22 0.27 -9.92
CA THR A 167 -2.60 -0.82 -10.69
C THR A 167 -2.02 -1.93 -9.82
N ARG A 168 -1.65 -1.67 -8.57
CA ARG A 168 -0.98 -2.64 -7.69
C ARG A 168 -1.75 -3.95 -7.51
N ALA A 169 -3.05 -3.86 -7.22
CA ALA A 169 -3.89 -5.05 -7.05
C ALA A 169 -3.95 -5.88 -8.34
N GLY A 170 -4.05 -5.23 -9.50
CA GLY A 170 -4.04 -5.91 -10.80
C GLY A 170 -2.71 -6.60 -11.11
N ILE A 171 -1.58 -6.00 -10.74
CA ILE A 171 -0.26 -6.63 -10.90
C ILE A 171 -0.14 -7.88 -10.02
N ILE A 172 -0.53 -7.81 -8.74
CA ILE A 172 -0.50 -8.97 -7.83
C ILE A 172 -1.42 -10.08 -8.37
N GLN A 173 -2.61 -9.74 -8.85
CA GLN A 173 -3.52 -10.70 -9.47
C GLN A 173 -2.89 -11.34 -10.72
N GLY A 174 -2.22 -10.55 -11.56
CA GLY A 174 -1.51 -11.09 -12.72
C GLY A 174 -0.36 -12.04 -12.37
N LEU A 175 0.33 -11.84 -11.24
CA LEU A 175 1.35 -12.77 -10.74
C LEU A 175 0.74 -14.07 -10.22
N LEU A 176 -0.43 -14.00 -9.59
CA LEU A 176 -1.21 -15.17 -9.17
C LEU A 176 -1.71 -15.96 -10.39
N ASP A 177 -2.32 -15.27 -11.37
CA ASP A 177 -2.89 -15.89 -12.57
C ASP A 177 -1.82 -16.59 -13.41
N ARG A 178 -0.58 -16.08 -13.42
CA ARG A 178 0.58 -16.69 -14.10
C ARG A 178 1.24 -17.82 -13.30
N GLY A 179 0.80 -18.07 -12.07
CA GLY A 179 1.36 -19.10 -11.20
C GLY A 179 2.73 -18.75 -10.60
N TYR A 180 3.13 -17.48 -10.58
CA TYR A 180 4.35 -17.03 -9.89
C TYR A 180 4.13 -16.85 -8.39
N LEU A 181 2.91 -16.51 -8.00
CA LEU A 181 2.47 -16.49 -6.62
C LEU A 181 1.35 -17.50 -6.41
N ILE A 182 1.28 -18.06 -5.21
CA ILE A 182 0.16 -18.86 -4.74
C ILE A 182 -0.34 -18.34 -3.40
N LYS A 183 -1.62 -18.61 -3.08
CA LYS A 183 -2.23 -18.26 -1.79
C LYS A 183 -2.26 -19.49 -0.88
N ASN A 184 -1.65 -19.37 0.30
CA ASN A 184 -1.76 -20.31 1.40
C ASN A 184 -2.60 -19.65 2.51
N GLY A 185 -3.93 -19.80 2.41
CA GLY A 185 -4.86 -19.02 3.22
C GLY A 185 -4.78 -17.53 2.87
N LYS A 186 -4.34 -16.69 3.83
CA LYS A 186 -4.11 -15.25 3.61
C LYS A 186 -2.69 -14.92 3.14
N ALA A 187 -1.75 -15.84 3.32
CA ALA A 187 -0.36 -15.65 2.97
C ALA A 187 -0.13 -15.89 1.47
N LEU A 188 0.82 -15.14 0.91
CA LEU A 188 1.36 -15.32 -0.42
C LEU A 188 2.70 -16.05 -0.33
N ALA A 189 2.93 -16.99 -1.24
CA ALA A 189 4.21 -17.65 -1.42
C ALA A 189 4.64 -17.58 -2.88
N ALA A 190 5.94 -17.35 -3.10
CA ALA A 190 6.54 -17.47 -4.43
C ALA A 190 6.68 -18.95 -4.80
N THR A 191 6.46 -19.27 -6.06
CA THR A 191 6.58 -20.62 -6.60
C THR A 191 7.98 -20.89 -7.15
N PRO A 192 8.38 -22.16 -7.38
CA PRO A 192 9.66 -22.47 -8.01
C PRO A 192 9.92 -21.75 -9.36
N PRO A 193 8.91 -21.59 -10.25
CA PRO A 193 9.07 -20.77 -11.45
C PRO A 193 9.37 -19.29 -11.15
N ALA A 194 8.80 -18.72 -10.08
CA ALA A 194 9.07 -17.33 -9.71
C ALA A 194 10.49 -17.12 -9.23
N PHE A 195 11.03 -18.04 -8.42
CA PHE A 195 12.44 -18.02 -8.02
C PHE A 195 13.35 -18.12 -9.25
N SER A 196 13.10 -19.11 -10.11
CA SER A 196 13.86 -19.30 -11.36
C SER A 196 13.85 -18.04 -12.23
N LEU A 197 12.71 -17.36 -12.35
CA LEU A 197 12.59 -16.11 -13.11
C LEU A 197 13.37 -14.95 -12.48
N ILE A 198 13.35 -14.81 -11.15
CA ILE A 198 14.09 -13.76 -10.46
C ILE A 198 15.60 -14.00 -10.54
N ASP A 199 16.04 -15.26 -10.49
CA ASP A 199 17.45 -15.63 -10.66
C ASP A 199 17.92 -15.43 -12.11
N ALA A 200 17.01 -15.62 -13.08
CA ALA A 200 17.25 -15.44 -14.51
C ALA A 200 17.41 -13.98 -14.93
N VAL A 201 16.53 -13.12 -14.41
CA VAL A 201 16.39 -11.77 -14.94
C VAL A 201 17.60 -10.91 -14.54
N PRO A 202 18.14 -10.06 -15.43
CA PRO A 202 19.18 -9.10 -15.05
C PRO A 202 18.77 -8.32 -13.80
N ARG A 203 19.67 -8.23 -12.80
CA ARG A 203 19.38 -7.58 -11.50
C ARG A 203 18.79 -6.18 -11.66
N ALA A 204 19.23 -5.41 -12.65
CA ALA A 204 18.71 -4.09 -12.94
C ALA A 204 17.20 -4.07 -13.28
N ILE A 205 16.63 -5.15 -13.81
CA ILE A 205 15.18 -5.25 -14.09
C ILE A 205 14.40 -5.58 -12.81
N ALA A 206 14.97 -6.40 -11.92
CA ALA A 206 14.34 -6.75 -10.64
C ALA A 206 14.49 -5.65 -9.57
N ASP A 207 15.46 -4.74 -9.73
CA ASP A 207 15.74 -3.67 -8.78
C ASP A 207 14.71 -2.52 -8.86
N PRO A 208 13.98 -2.20 -7.78
CA PRO A 208 13.07 -1.06 -7.74
C PRO A 208 13.76 0.30 -7.93
N GLY A 209 15.08 0.40 -7.77
CA GLY A 209 15.84 1.59 -8.12
C GLY A 209 15.67 1.99 -9.59
N THR A 210 15.52 1.01 -10.50
CA THR A 210 15.31 1.28 -11.92
C THR A 210 14.01 2.00 -12.20
N THR A 211 12.93 1.68 -11.46
CA THR A 211 11.68 2.44 -11.62
C THR A 211 11.86 3.89 -11.17
N ALA A 212 12.70 4.17 -10.17
CA ALA A 212 12.99 5.54 -9.73
C ALA A 212 13.67 6.35 -10.83
N ILE A 213 14.63 5.72 -11.53
CA ILE A 213 15.34 6.32 -12.68
C ILE A 213 14.35 6.65 -13.80
N TRP A 214 13.41 5.75 -14.10
CA TRP A 214 12.42 5.99 -15.15
C TRP A 214 11.44 7.10 -14.78
N GLU A 215 10.94 7.11 -13.54
CA GLU A 215 10.08 8.20 -13.06
C GLU A 215 10.82 9.55 -13.10
N GLN A 216 12.12 9.59 -12.82
CA GLN A 216 12.91 10.82 -12.95
C GLN A 216 13.00 11.28 -14.41
N ALA A 217 13.25 10.35 -15.33
CA ALA A 217 13.30 10.68 -16.75
C ALA A 217 11.93 11.12 -17.30
N LEU A 218 10.84 10.52 -16.82
CA LEU A 218 9.47 10.92 -17.19
C LEU A 218 9.13 12.32 -16.67
N ASP A 219 9.57 12.70 -15.47
CA ASP A 219 9.47 14.08 -14.98
C ASP A 219 10.21 15.06 -15.89
N MET A 220 11.44 14.72 -16.31
CA MET A 220 12.22 15.57 -17.24
C MET A 220 11.52 15.73 -18.59
N VAL A 221 10.84 14.68 -19.06
CA VAL A 221 10.00 14.76 -20.27
C VAL A 221 8.80 15.68 -20.03
N GLN A 222 8.16 15.57 -18.86
CA GLN A 222 7.02 16.41 -18.49
C GLN A 222 7.41 17.89 -18.33
N SER A 223 8.60 18.19 -17.79
CA SER A 223 9.10 19.55 -17.61
C SER A 223 9.68 20.16 -18.89
N GLY A 224 9.94 19.35 -19.92
CA GLY A 224 10.55 19.77 -21.18
C GLY A 224 12.08 19.78 -21.16
N GLU A 225 12.72 19.33 -20.07
CA GLU A 225 14.17 19.17 -19.95
C GLU A 225 14.73 18.03 -20.83
N MET A 226 13.91 17.04 -21.17
CA MET A 226 14.28 15.94 -22.06
C MET A 226 13.20 15.73 -23.13
N PRO A 227 13.55 15.69 -24.43
CA PRO A 227 12.60 15.28 -25.47
C PRO A 227 12.15 13.82 -25.28
N LEU A 228 10.87 13.55 -25.57
CA LEU A 228 10.30 12.19 -25.46
C LEU A 228 11.07 11.18 -26.34
N GLU A 229 11.53 11.62 -27.51
CA GLU A 229 12.27 10.82 -28.47
C GLU A 229 13.59 10.32 -27.88
N ILE A 230 14.28 11.18 -27.12
CA ILE A 230 15.53 10.83 -26.43
C ILE A 230 15.26 9.79 -25.34
N PHE A 231 14.19 9.97 -24.55
CA PHE A 231 13.79 8.99 -23.56
C PHE A 231 13.53 7.63 -24.21
N VAL A 232 12.67 7.58 -25.24
CA VAL A 232 12.31 6.33 -25.94
C VAL A 232 13.55 5.66 -26.56
N ALA A 233 14.45 6.42 -27.19
CA ALA A 233 15.69 5.90 -27.76
C ALA A 233 16.59 5.24 -26.70
N LYS A 234 16.75 5.88 -25.53
CA LYS A 234 17.51 5.30 -24.40
C LYS A 234 16.89 4.01 -23.89
N GLN A 235 15.56 3.98 -23.73
CA GLN A 235 14.85 2.77 -23.29
C GLN A 235 14.97 1.63 -24.30
N ALA A 236 14.83 1.93 -25.59
CA ALA A 236 14.99 0.95 -26.66
C ALA A 236 16.40 0.37 -26.69
N ALA A 237 17.44 1.22 -26.65
CA ALA A 237 18.82 0.77 -26.63
C ALA A 237 19.13 -0.10 -25.39
N TRP A 238 18.63 0.29 -24.22
CA TRP A 238 18.78 -0.48 -22.99
C TRP A 238 18.11 -1.86 -23.08
N MET A 239 16.88 -1.93 -23.62
CA MET A 239 16.18 -3.20 -23.84
C MET A 239 16.90 -4.08 -24.86
N SER A 240 17.34 -3.53 -25.99
CA SER A 240 18.08 -4.29 -27.02
C SER A 240 19.32 -4.95 -26.43
N LYS A 241 20.09 -4.22 -25.61
CA LYS A 241 21.28 -4.76 -24.92
C LYS A 241 20.94 -5.94 -24.00
N HIS A 242 19.83 -5.88 -23.28
CA HIS A 242 19.39 -7.00 -22.43
C HIS A 242 18.88 -8.18 -23.26
N ILE A 243 18.16 -7.93 -24.36
CA ILE A 243 17.71 -8.99 -25.28
C ILE A 243 18.89 -9.71 -25.89
N GLU A 244 19.89 -8.98 -26.40
CA GLU A 244 21.13 -9.55 -26.95
C GLU A 244 21.84 -10.40 -25.91
N ARG A 245 21.99 -9.90 -24.67
CA ARG A 245 22.60 -10.66 -23.57
C ARG A 245 21.85 -11.96 -23.27
N CYS A 246 20.52 -11.93 -23.31
CA CYS A 246 19.69 -13.10 -23.05
C CYS A 246 19.56 -14.04 -24.26
N SER A 247 19.88 -13.59 -25.48
CA SER A 247 19.68 -14.38 -26.70
C SER A 247 20.52 -15.66 -26.75
N GLY A 248 21.66 -15.70 -26.06
CA GLY A 248 22.49 -16.89 -25.89
C GLY A 248 22.27 -17.63 -24.57
N MET A 249 21.35 -17.19 -23.71
CA MET A 249 21.10 -17.83 -22.42
C MET A 249 20.08 -18.97 -22.56
N SER A 250 20.53 -20.20 -22.33
CA SER A 250 19.63 -21.33 -22.09
C SER A 250 19.33 -21.43 -20.59
N MET A 251 18.07 -21.52 -20.23
CA MET A 251 17.64 -21.56 -18.83
C MET A 251 16.64 -22.68 -18.58
N THR A 252 16.88 -23.44 -17.52
CA THR A 252 15.95 -24.43 -17.01
C THR A 252 15.06 -23.77 -15.95
N ILE A 253 13.81 -23.44 -16.31
CA ILE A 253 12.82 -22.96 -15.34
C ILE A 253 12.19 -24.18 -14.68
N SER A 254 12.40 -24.35 -13.38
CA SER A 254 11.81 -25.47 -12.63
C SER A 254 10.34 -25.18 -12.25
N GLY A 255 9.47 -26.17 -12.47
CA GLY A 255 8.04 -26.12 -12.10
C GLY A 255 7.12 -26.46 -13.27
N PRO A 256 5.82 -26.69 -13.02
CA PRO A 256 4.87 -26.94 -14.10
C PRO A 256 4.85 -25.74 -15.05
N ALA A 257 4.82 -26.00 -16.36
CA ALA A 257 4.59 -24.95 -17.33
C ALA A 257 3.32 -24.19 -16.90
N SER A 258 3.42 -22.86 -16.79
CA SER A 258 2.25 -22.01 -16.57
C SER A 258 1.16 -22.46 -17.56
N PRO A 259 -0.08 -22.77 -17.12
CA PRO A 259 -1.06 -23.44 -17.96
C PRO A 259 -1.14 -22.75 -19.33
N ALA A 260 -0.65 -23.46 -20.34
CA ALA A 260 -0.57 -22.95 -21.69
C ALA A 260 -2.01 -22.71 -22.19
N GLY A 261 -2.36 -21.45 -22.45
CA GLY A 261 -3.69 -21.02 -22.90
C GLY A 261 -4.67 -20.94 -21.73
N VAL A 262 -4.99 -19.77 -21.17
CA VAL A 262 -5.75 -18.69 -21.80
C VAL A 262 -5.27 -17.35 -21.23
N THR A 263 -4.27 -16.73 -21.84
CA THR A 263 -4.13 -15.28 -21.75
C THR A 263 -4.21 -14.74 -23.17
N PRO A 264 -5.18 -13.87 -23.50
CA PRO A 264 -5.11 -13.15 -24.76
C PRO A 264 -3.81 -12.33 -24.72
N PRO A 265 -3.04 -12.27 -25.82
CA PRO A 265 -1.93 -11.34 -25.91
C PRO A 265 -2.47 -9.96 -25.54
N TRP A 266 -1.72 -9.27 -24.69
CA TRP A 266 -1.92 -7.89 -24.23
C TRP A 266 -2.93 -7.15 -25.12
N LYS A 267 -4.22 -7.13 -24.71
CA LYS A 267 -5.27 -6.53 -25.55
C LYS A 267 -4.92 -5.05 -25.71
N LYS A 268 -4.44 -4.66 -26.90
CA LYS A 268 -4.46 -3.29 -27.40
C LYS A 268 -5.92 -2.84 -27.48
N LYS A 269 -6.55 -2.55 -26.34
CA LYS A 269 -7.88 -1.94 -26.29
C LYS A 269 -7.70 -0.44 -26.18
N ARG A 270 -7.30 0.17 -27.30
CA ARG A 270 -7.59 1.57 -27.58
C ARG A 270 -8.52 1.57 -28.79
N LYS A 271 -9.81 1.29 -28.55
CA LYS A 271 -10.84 1.64 -29.54
C LYS A 271 -11.06 3.14 -29.38
N SER A 272 -10.64 3.92 -30.36
CA SER A 272 -11.04 5.31 -30.52
C SER A 272 -12.58 5.37 -30.49
N PRO A 273 -13.20 6.30 -29.75
CA PRO A 273 -14.64 6.49 -29.85
C PRO A 273 -15.01 6.91 -31.27
N PRO A 274 -16.14 6.46 -31.83
CA PRO A 274 -16.58 6.93 -33.14
C PRO A 274 -16.79 8.44 -33.06
N SER A 275 -16.25 9.18 -34.03
CA SER A 275 -16.42 10.63 -34.10
C SER A 275 -17.91 10.92 -34.23
N LYS A 276 -18.51 11.57 -33.22
CA LYS A 276 -19.84 12.16 -33.40
C LYS A 276 -19.71 13.27 -34.44
N ALA A 277 -20.37 13.10 -35.57
CA ALA A 277 -20.51 14.13 -36.58
C ALA A 277 -21.03 15.42 -35.91
N LYS A 278 -20.34 16.54 -36.14
CA LYS A 278 -20.78 17.87 -35.71
C LYS A 278 -22.13 18.18 -36.36
N PRO A 279 -23.12 18.72 -35.63
CA PRO A 279 -24.31 19.24 -36.28
C PRO A 279 -23.93 20.44 -37.16
N LYS A 280 -24.43 20.44 -38.40
CA LYS A 280 -24.31 21.57 -39.33
C LYS A 280 -24.89 22.82 -38.65
N ARG A 281 -24.06 23.85 -38.50
CA ARG A 281 -24.45 25.19 -38.08
C ARG A 281 -25.31 25.79 -39.19
N VAL A 282 -26.63 25.82 -38.97
CA VAL A 282 -27.55 26.58 -39.84
C VAL A 282 -27.29 28.06 -39.58
N THR A 283 -26.76 28.74 -40.59
CA THR A 283 -26.67 30.19 -40.66
C THR A 283 -28.08 30.78 -40.74
N LYS A 284 -28.56 31.39 -39.66
CA LYS A 284 -29.68 32.35 -39.75
C LYS A 284 -29.11 33.67 -40.27
N ALA A 285 -29.53 34.04 -41.47
CA ALA A 285 -29.33 35.37 -42.02
C ALA A 285 -30.02 36.41 -41.12
N LYS A 286 -29.34 37.54 -40.89
CA LYS A 286 -29.96 38.77 -40.39
C LYS A 286 -30.81 39.36 -41.51
N SER A 287 -32.02 39.75 -41.18
CA SER A 287 -32.83 40.68 -41.96
C SER A 287 -33.49 41.64 -40.98
N ALA A 288 -33.19 42.93 -41.19
CA ALA A 288 -33.78 44.17 -40.67
C ALA A 288 -34.24 44.19 -39.21
#